data_AF-A0A564W898-F1
#
_entry.id   AF-A0A564W898-F1
#
_cell.length_a   1.000
_cell.length_b   1.000
_cell.length_c   1.000
_cell.angle_alpha   90.00
_cell.angle_beta   90.00
_cell.angle_gamma   90.00
#
_symmetry.space_group_name_H-M   'P 1'
#
loop_
_entity.id
_entity.type
_entity.pdbx_description
1 polymer ?
#
loop_
_entity_poly.entity_id
_entity_poly.type
_entity_poly.pdbx_seq_one_letter_code
_entity_poly.pdbx_strand_id
1 'polypeptide(L)'
;MRAGIQLAFFIAAPSLFSTAFAGIKSTFLAIAAGQPVEWNSFLTVTAVLLIFTCFFGRHFCGYACAFGSFGDAVYEGFSWIRMKCFHKKKKPALSEKMVHGLQKVKYIVLALILLSCLTGVYGKLTGTSPWDVFSMLTAGRLPNSKYLVGIVLLVLILVGMCTQERFFCQFLCPMGAVFALMPILPGALFRRNREKCPPKCGLCKKRCPAHLDIDGDTGRSGECLCCHACAAACPRKNIHIGTIEEK
;
A
#
# COMPACT_ATOMS: atom_id res chain seq x y z
N MET A 1 12.00 -9.40 12.44
CA MET A 1 12.68 -8.60 11.40
C MET A 1 11.76 -7.59 10.71
N ARG A 2 10.67 -7.99 10.03
CA ARG A 2 9.75 -7.04 9.34
C ARG A 2 9.23 -5.90 10.22
N ALA A 3 8.66 -6.21 11.39
CA ALA A 3 8.13 -5.21 12.31
C ALA A 3 9.18 -4.20 12.80
N GLY A 4 10.44 -4.63 12.96
CA GLY A 4 11.54 -3.75 13.35
C GLY A 4 11.89 -2.74 12.28
N ILE A 5 11.94 -3.17 11.01
CA ILE A 5 12.15 -2.27 9.85
C ILE A 5 10.98 -1.28 9.74
N GLN A 6 9.74 -1.78 9.88
CA GLN A 6 8.55 -0.94 9.85
C GLN A 6 8.58 0.15 10.92
N LEU A 7 8.97 -0.20 12.15
CA LEU A 7 9.10 0.76 13.25
C LEU A 7 10.21 1.78 13.00
N ALA A 8 11.37 1.33 12.51
CA ALA A 8 12.49 2.22 12.20
C ALA A 8 12.11 3.29 11.16
N PHE A 9 11.48 2.89 10.06
CA PHE A 9 11.01 3.84 9.04
C PHE A 9 9.84 4.71 9.51
N PHE A 10 8.94 4.16 10.36
CA PHE A 10 7.84 4.93 10.92
C PHE A 10 8.34 6.08 11.80
N ILE A 11 9.43 5.88 12.55
CA ILE A 11 10.04 6.90 13.40
C ILE A 11 10.93 7.85 12.57
N ALA A 12 11.78 7.30 11.71
CA ALA A 12 12.79 8.09 10.99
C ALA A 12 12.22 8.89 9.82
N ALA A 13 11.21 8.37 9.12
CA ALA A 13 10.71 8.97 7.87
C ALA A 13 9.18 8.76 7.68
N PRO A 14 8.32 9.18 8.62
CA PRO A 14 6.87 8.98 8.53
C PRO A 14 6.22 9.69 7.33
N SER A 15 6.79 10.82 6.90
CA SER A 15 6.27 11.66 5.82
C SER A 15 6.67 11.22 4.42
N LEU A 16 7.53 10.20 4.27
CA LEU A 16 8.10 9.78 2.98
C LEU A 16 7.00 9.46 1.94
N PHE A 17 5.91 8.85 2.38
CA PHE A 17 4.72 8.62 1.55
C PHE A 17 4.07 9.92 1.06
N SER A 18 3.79 10.85 1.98
CA SER A 18 3.11 12.12 1.67
C SER A 18 3.97 13.01 0.78
N THR A 19 5.28 13.03 1.00
CA THR A 19 6.27 13.70 0.16
C THR A 19 6.27 13.17 -1.27
N ALA A 20 6.29 11.84 -1.43
CA ALA A 20 6.25 11.22 -2.75
C ALA A 20 4.93 11.45 -3.49
N PHE A 21 3.81 11.43 -2.75
CA PHE A 21 2.50 11.75 -3.31
C PHE A 21 2.38 13.22 -3.70
N ALA A 22 2.94 14.13 -2.91
CA ALA A 22 2.99 15.55 -3.22
C ALA A 22 3.78 15.82 -4.52
N GLY A 23 4.87 15.09 -4.78
CA GLY A 23 5.61 15.20 -6.03
C GLY A 23 4.80 14.76 -7.26
N ILE A 24 4.03 13.67 -7.16
CA ILE A 24 3.10 13.27 -8.24
C ILE A 24 2.06 14.37 -8.46
N LYS A 25 1.43 14.85 -7.38
CA LYS A 25 0.43 15.92 -7.43
C LYS A 25 0.99 17.19 -8.09
N SER A 26 2.19 17.63 -7.72
CA SER A 26 2.80 18.83 -8.31
C SER A 26 3.02 18.68 -9.81
N THR A 27 3.46 17.51 -10.26
CA THR A 27 3.64 17.22 -11.69
C THR A 27 2.32 17.31 -12.45
N PHE A 28 1.25 16.68 -11.95
CA PHE A 28 -0.05 16.72 -12.60
C PHE A 28 -0.68 18.13 -12.59
N LEU A 29 -0.50 18.90 -11.53
CA LEU A 29 -0.97 20.28 -11.47
C LEU A 29 -0.21 21.19 -12.45
N ALA A 30 1.10 21.05 -12.58
CA ALA A 30 1.90 21.80 -13.55
C ALA A 30 1.45 21.49 -14.99
N ILE A 31 1.27 20.20 -15.32
CA ILE A 31 0.76 19.76 -16.62
C ILE A 31 -0.65 20.33 -16.89
N ALA A 32 -1.55 20.25 -15.90
CA ALA A 32 -2.91 20.78 -16.04
C ALA A 32 -2.94 22.31 -16.25
N ALA A 33 -1.99 23.04 -15.66
CA ALA A 33 -1.84 24.48 -15.81
C ALA A 33 -1.05 24.89 -17.07
N GLY A 34 -0.58 23.95 -17.89
CA GLY A 34 0.29 24.22 -19.04
C GLY A 34 1.66 24.81 -18.65
N GLN A 35 2.08 24.63 -17.40
CA GLN A 35 3.35 25.14 -16.87
C GLN A 35 4.44 24.06 -16.96
N PRO A 36 5.72 24.45 -17.11
CA PRO A 36 6.82 23.50 -17.05
C PRO A 36 6.88 22.83 -15.67
N VAL A 37 7.22 21.55 -15.66
CA VAL A 37 7.41 20.79 -14.41
C VAL A 37 8.77 21.17 -13.82
N GLU A 38 8.75 21.98 -12.75
CA GLU A 38 9.97 22.35 -12.04
C GLU A 38 10.48 21.20 -11.17
N TRP A 39 11.79 20.96 -11.24
CA TRP A 39 12.43 19.94 -10.42
C TRP A 39 12.56 20.43 -8.98
N ASN A 40 11.98 19.69 -8.03
CA ASN A 40 12.04 20.00 -6.61
C ASN A 40 12.33 18.74 -5.78
N SER A 41 12.50 18.93 -4.46
CA SER A 41 12.80 17.83 -3.54
C SER A 41 11.69 16.77 -3.49
N PHE A 42 10.41 17.16 -3.67
CA PHE A 42 9.29 16.21 -3.71
C PHE A 42 9.39 15.31 -4.94
N LEU A 43 9.63 15.89 -6.11
CA LEU A 43 9.82 15.17 -7.37
C LEU A 43 11.03 14.23 -7.32
N THR A 44 12.11 14.65 -6.67
CA THR A 44 13.30 13.80 -6.45
C THR A 44 12.92 12.55 -5.65
N VAL A 45 12.21 12.72 -4.53
CA VAL A 45 11.75 11.60 -3.70
C VAL A 45 10.79 10.69 -4.46
N THR A 46 9.84 11.27 -5.21
CA THR A 46 8.91 10.52 -6.07
C THR A 46 9.67 9.69 -7.10
N ALA A 47 10.61 10.29 -7.83
CA ALA A 47 11.39 9.62 -8.86
C ALA A 47 12.20 8.45 -8.29
N VAL A 48 12.88 8.66 -7.16
CA VAL A 48 13.63 7.60 -6.47
C VAL A 48 12.72 6.44 -6.07
N LEU A 49 11.53 6.72 -5.51
CA LEU A 49 10.59 5.66 -5.14
C LEU A 49 9.99 4.93 -6.35
N LEU A 50 9.73 5.62 -7.47
CA LEU A 50 9.25 4.99 -8.69
C LEU A 50 10.31 4.07 -9.30
N ILE A 51 11.56 4.53 -9.40
CA ILE A 51 12.70 3.72 -9.85
C ILE A 51 12.86 2.51 -8.93
N PHE A 52 12.90 2.72 -7.61
CA PHE A 52 12.97 1.63 -6.64
C PHE A 52 11.82 0.62 -6.81
N THR A 53 10.61 1.11 -7.11
CA THR A 53 9.44 0.24 -7.34
C THR A 53 9.59 -0.61 -8.61
N CYS A 54 10.20 -0.10 -9.67
CA CYS A 54 10.49 -0.91 -10.86
C CYS A 54 11.43 -2.09 -10.54
N PHE A 55 12.47 -1.86 -9.73
CA PHE A 55 13.48 -2.87 -9.41
C PHE A 55 13.07 -3.86 -8.30
N PHE A 56 12.30 -3.40 -7.31
CA PHE A 56 11.97 -4.19 -6.11
C PHE A 56 10.47 -4.43 -5.92
N GLY A 57 9.65 -4.03 -6.90
CA GLY A 57 8.20 -4.01 -6.77
C GLY A 57 7.76 -3.10 -5.63
N ARG A 58 6.61 -3.39 -5.03
CA ARG A 58 6.01 -2.52 -4.00
C ARG A 58 6.62 -2.73 -2.60
N HIS A 59 7.91 -3.06 -2.52
CA HIS A 59 8.61 -3.34 -1.25
C HIS A 59 8.55 -2.15 -0.29
N PHE A 60 8.56 -0.91 -0.82
CA PHE A 60 8.32 0.30 -0.04
C PHE A 60 6.99 0.23 0.73
N CYS A 61 5.90 -0.15 0.08
CA CYS A 61 4.61 -0.33 0.74
C CYS A 61 4.68 -1.39 1.84
N GLY A 62 5.40 -2.50 1.61
CA GLY A 62 5.55 -3.60 2.55
C GLY A 62 6.34 -3.26 3.82
N TYR A 63 7.41 -2.46 3.72
CA TYR A 63 8.40 -2.30 4.79
C TYR A 63 8.61 -0.88 5.30
N ALA A 64 8.58 0.13 4.42
CA ALA A 64 9.00 1.49 4.76
C ALA A 64 7.83 2.49 4.85
N CYS A 65 6.72 2.22 4.18
CA CYS A 65 5.57 3.13 4.16
C CYS A 65 4.90 3.22 5.54
N ALA A 66 4.85 4.42 6.12
CA ALA A 66 4.26 4.67 7.43
C ALA A 66 2.77 4.27 7.50
N PHE A 67 1.98 4.58 6.47
CA PHE A 67 0.58 4.14 6.37
C PHE A 67 0.43 2.61 6.34
N GLY A 68 1.38 1.93 5.69
CA GLY A 68 1.40 0.46 5.64
C GLY A 68 1.69 -0.14 7.01
N SER A 69 2.71 0.37 7.69
CA SER A 69 3.06 -0.02 9.07
C SER A 69 1.95 0.29 10.06
N PHE A 70 1.33 1.46 9.94
CA PHE A 70 0.19 1.85 10.76
C PHE A 70 -1.02 0.94 10.54
N GLY A 71 -1.34 0.61 9.29
CA GLY A 71 -2.42 -0.33 8.97
C GLY A 71 -2.19 -1.73 9.52
N ASP A 72 -0.94 -2.22 9.51
CA ASP A 72 -0.58 -3.49 10.16
C ASP A 72 -0.80 -3.42 11.67
N ALA A 73 -0.34 -2.35 12.32
CA ALA A 73 -0.48 -2.16 13.77
C ALA A 73 -1.97 -2.08 14.19
N VAL A 74 -2.79 -1.33 13.46
CA VAL A 74 -4.23 -1.23 13.72
C VAL A 74 -4.92 -2.59 13.53
N TYR A 75 -4.62 -3.30 12.43
CA TYR A 75 -5.22 -4.60 12.15
C TYR A 75 -4.83 -5.66 13.20
N GLU A 76 -3.55 -5.72 13.59
CA GLU A 76 -3.07 -6.66 14.61
C GLU A 76 -3.60 -6.31 16.00
N GLY A 77 -3.60 -5.03 16.37
CA GLY A 77 -4.16 -4.55 17.63
C GLY A 77 -5.66 -4.85 17.75
N PHE A 78 -6.44 -4.52 16.72
CA PHE A 78 -7.88 -4.84 16.68
C PHE A 78 -8.13 -6.34 16.69
N SER A 79 -7.35 -7.12 15.94
CA SER A 79 -7.46 -8.59 15.95
C SER A 79 -7.19 -9.15 17.35
N TRP A 80 -6.20 -8.62 18.06
CA TRP A 80 -5.88 -9.04 19.42
C TRP A 80 -7.01 -8.69 20.40
N ILE A 81 -7.54 -7.46 20.36
CA ILE A 81 -8.71 -7.05 21.16
C ILE A 81 -9.92 -7.95 20.84
N ARG A 82 -10.18 -8.23 19.56
CA ARG A 82 -11.29 -9.09 19.13
C ARG A 82 -11.14 -10.53 19.63
N MET A 83 -9.94 -11.08 19.63
CA MET A 83 -9.69 -12.44 20.09
C MET A 83 -9.78 -12.53 21.62
N LYS A 84 -9.21 -11.56 22.35
CA LYS A 84 -9.22 -11.55 23.83
C LYS A 84 -10.55 -11.11 24.43
N CYS A 85 -11.10 -9.97 23.98
CA CYS A 85 -12.30 -9.39 24.58
C CYS A 85 -13.59 -10.01 24.01
N PHE A 86 -13.62 -10.30 22.70
CA PHE A 86 -14.83 -10.79 22.02
C PHE A 86 -14.82 -12.31 21.76
N HIS A 87 -13.82 -13.03 22.28
CA HIS A 87 -13.69 -14.51 22.20
C HIS A 87 -13.84 -15.10 20.78
N LYS A 88 -13.60 -14.31 19.73
CA LYS A 88 -13.68 -14.80 18.35
C LYS A 88 -12.38 -15.53 17.98
N LYS A 89 -12.51 -16.73 17.42
CA LYS A 89 -11.37 -17.61 17.08
C LYS A 89 -10.61 -17.24 15.80
N LYS A 90 -11.15 -16.33 14.97
CA LYS A 90 -10.59 -16.01 13.65
C LYS A 90 -10.34 -14.51 13.51
N LYS A 91 -9.20 -14.17 12.90
CA LYS A 91 -8.91 -12.79 12.48
C LYS A 91 -9.95 -12.31 11.45
N PRO A 92 -10.33 -11.02 11.47
CA PRO A 92 -11.15 -10.43 10.41
C PRO A 92 -10.44 -10.60 9.07
N ALA A 93 -11.15 -11.12 8.08
CA ALA A 93 -10.67 -11.20 6.71
C ALA A 93 -11.86 -11.12 5.76
N LEU A 94 -11.71 -10.33 4.71
CA LEU A 94 -12.69 -10.25 3.63
C LEU A 94 -12.59 -11.49 2.73
N SER A 95 -13.65 -11.79 2.00
CA SER A 95 -13.61 -12.87 0.99
C SER A 95 -12.70 -12.47 -0.18
N GLU A 96 -12.07 -13.45 -0.83
CA GLU A 96 -11.20 -13.23 -1.99
C GLU A 96 -11.89 -12.39 -3.08
N LYS A 97 -13.15 -12.69 -3.40
CA LYS A 97 -13.93 -11.97 -4.41
C LYS A 97 -14.10 -10.49 -4.04
N MET A 98 -14.37 -10.21 -2.76
CA MET A 98 -14.47 -8.83 -2.26
C MET A 98 -13.12 -8.13 -2.35
N VAL A 99 -12.03 -8.77 -1.95
CA VAL A 99 -10.70 -8.17 -2.01
C VAL A 99 -10.34 -7.77 -3.44
N HIS A 100 -10.51 -8.66 -4.41
CA HIS A 100 -10.23 -8.34 -5.81
C HIS A 100 -11.17 -7.26 -6.38
N GLY A 101 -12.41 -7.20 -5.90
CA GLY A 101 -13.35 -6.13 -6.25
C GLY A 101 -12.91 -4.77 -5.68
N LEU A 102 -12.63 -4.71 -4.37
CA LEU A 102 -12.22 -3.50 -3.68
C LEU A 102 -10.84 -3.01 -4.12
N GLN A 103 -9.95 -3.88 -4.59
CA GLN A 103 -8.68 -3.49 -5.21
C GLN A 103 -8.86 -2.58 -6.43
N LYS A 104 -10.02 -2.60 -7.09
CA LYS A 104 -10.31 -1.67 -8.19
C LYS A 104 -10.55 -0.24 -7.72
N VAL A 105 -10.99 -0.06 -6.47
CA VAL A 105 -11.36 1.24 -5.91
C VAL A 105 -10.16 2.19 -5.88
N LYS A 106 -8.93 1.73 -5.63
CA LYS A 106 -7.76 2.62 -5.62
C LYS A 106 -7.50 3.26 -6.99
N TYR A 107 -7.85 2.58 -8.08
CA TYR A 107 -7.71 3.10 -9.44
C TYR A 107 -8.79 4.13 -9.74
N ILE A 108 -10.01 3.94 -9.21
CA ILE A 108 -11.08 4.94 -9.27
C ILE A 108 -10.67 6.18 -8.46
N VAL A 109 -10.15 6.01 -7.25
CA VAL A 109 -9.63 7.11 -6.42
C VAL A 109 -8.52 7.87 -7.15
N LEU A 110 -7.57 7.16 -7.78
CA LEU A 110 -6.53 7.78 -8.60
C LEU A 110 -7.14 8.58 -9.76
N ALA A 111 -8.07 8.00 -10.52
CA ALA A 111 -8.72 8.68 -11.63
C ALA A 111 -9.48 9.95 -11.21
N LEU A 112 -10.20 9.91 -10.07
CA LEU A 112 -10.88 11.08 -9.51
C LEU A 112 -9.90 12.18 -9.08
N ILE A 113 -8.75 11.79 -8.50
CA ILE A 113 -7.67 12.74 -8.16
C ILE A 113 -7.10 13.40 -9.43
N LEU A 114 -6.86 12.63 -10.48
CA LEU A 114 -6.36 13.17 -11.74
C LEU A 114 -7.38 14.11 -12.41
N LEU A 115 -8.66 13.72 -12.45
CA LEU A 115 -9.73 14.55 -12.99
C LEU A 115 -9.90 15.87 -12.21
N SER A 116 -9.80 15.82 -10.88
CA SER A 116 -9.88 17.03 -10.05
C SER A 116 -8.66 17.95 -10.24
N CYS A 117 -7.48 17.41 -10.55
CA CYS A 117 -6.33 18.22 -10.97
C CYS A 117 -6.58 18.90 -12.32
N LEU A 118 -7.11 18.17 -13.32
CA LEU A 118 -7.40 18.71 -14.66
C LEU A 118 -8.48 19.79 -14.66
N THR A 119 -9.50 19.63 -13.81
CA THR A 119 -10.61 20.61 -13.69
C THR A 119 -10.25 21.82 -12.81
N GLY A 120 -9.04 21.86 -12.23
CA GLY A 120 -8.61 22.93 -11.32
C GLY A 120 -9.30 22.94 -9.95
N VAL A 121 -10.17 21.97 -9.67
CA VAL A 121 -10.92 21.86 -8.40
C VAL A 121 -10.01 21.38 -7.26
N TYR A 122 -8.96 20.61 -7.56
CA TYR A 122 -8.05 20.06 -6.56
C TYR A 122 -7.39 21.15 -5.69
N GLY A 123 -7.01 22.28 -6.29
CA GLY A 123 -6.42 23.41 -5.55
C GLY A 123 -7.35 24.00 -4.49
N LYS A 124 -8.68 23.83 -4.65
CA LYS A 124 -9.71 24.28 -3.70
C LYS A 124 -10.00 23.26 -2.59
N LEU A 125 -9.49 22.04 -2.71
CA LEU A 125 -9.70 20.94 -1.78
C LEU A 125 -8.63 20.86 -0.67
N THR A 126 -7.86 21.94 -0.45
CA THR A 126 -6.86 22.01 0.62
C THR A 126 -7.50 21.71 1.98
N GLY A 127 -6.96 20.73 2.70
CA GLY A 127 -7.44 20.32 4.03
C GLY A 127 -8.50 19.21 4.04
N THR A 128 -8.97 18.75 2.88
CA THR A 128 -9.88 17.59 2.80
C THR A 128 -9.16 16.25 2.83
N SER A 129 -7.84 16.24 2.72
CA SER A 129 -7.12 15.00 2.50
C SER A 129 -6.79 14.26 3.80
N PRO A 130 -7.06 12.94 3.88
CA PRO A 130 -6.76 12.17 5.08
C PRO A 130 -5.24 12.00 5.31
N TRP A 131 -4.42 12.12 4.26
CA TRP A 131 -2.96 12.01 4.38
C TRP A 131 -2.31 13.26 4.95
N ASP A 132 -2.84 14.46 4.69
CA ASP A 132 -2.36 15.68 5.36
C ASP A 132 -2.63 15.58 6.87
N VAL A 133 -3.82 15.10 7.25
CA VAL A 133 -4.17 14.86 8.66
C VAL A 133 -3.24 13.83 9.30
N PHE A 134 -2.99 12.70 8.64
CA PHE A 134 -2.04 11.70 9.13
C PHE A 134 -0.62 12.25 9.27
N SER A 135 -0.16 13.05 8.30
CA SER A 135 1.17 13.68 8.36
C SER A 135 1.28 14.70 9.49
N MET A 136 0.20 15.43 9.80
CA MET A 136 0.17 16.35 10.94
C MET A 136 0.26 15.59 12.26
N LEU A 137 -0.55 14.54 12.42
CA LEU A 137 -0.58 13.72 13.64
C LEU A 137 0.78 13.06 13.90
N THR A 138 1.42 12.51 12.86
CA THR A 138 2.76 11.91 12.97
C THR A 138 3.86 12.94 13.23
N ALA A 139 3.66 14.20 12.84
CA ALA A 139 4.53 15.32 13.19
C ALA A 139 4.21 15.95 14.57
N GLY A 140 3.30 15.37 15.36
CA GLY A 140 2.90 15.87 16.67
C GLY A 140 1.99 17.10 16.65
N ARG A 141 1.39 17.41 15.50
CA ARG A 141 0.46 18.55 15.33
C ARG A 141 -0.98 18.07 15.24
N LEU A 142 -1.86 18.69 16.03
CA LEU A 142 -3.29 18.38 15.97
C LEU A 142 -3.98 19.14 14.82
N PRO A 143 -4.82 18.45 14.02
CA PRO A 143 -5.56 19.08 12.94
C PRO A 143 -6.68 19.97 13.51
N ASN A 144 -6.80 21.20 12.99
CA ASN A 144 -7.88 22.12 13.37
C ASN A 144 -9.20 21.77 12.65
N SER A 145 -10.29 22.47 13.00
CA SER A 145 -11.63 22.30 12.40
C SER A 145 -11.68 22.44 10.87
N LYS A 146 -10.71 23.15 10.25
CA LYS A 146 -10.55 23.22 8.79
C LYS A 146 -10.28 21.86 8.13
N TYR A 147 -9.82 20.87 8.89
CA TYR A 147 -9.48 19.52 8.40
C TYR A 147 -10.56 18.48 8.75
N LEU A 148 -11.77 18.91 9.15
CA LEU A 148 -12.85 18.01 9.59
C LEU A 148 -13.13 16.87 8.60
N VAL A 149 -13.21 17.19 7.30
CA VAL A 149 -13.42 16.19 6.24
C VAL A 149 -12.28 15.18 6.19
N GLY A 150 -11.03 15.64 6.25
CA GLY A 150 -9.86 14.78 6.28
C GLY A 150 -9.81 13.88 7.53
N ILE A 151 -10.23 14.41 8.68
CA ILE A 151 -10.35 13.64 9.94
C ILE A 151 -11.40 12.55 9.79
N VAL A 152 -12.60 12.87 9.31
CA VAL A 152 -13.68 11.90 9.10
C VAL A 152 -13.23 10.80 8.14
N LEU A 153 -12.59 11.16 7.02
CA LEU A 153 -12.05 10.19 6.07
C LEU A 153 -10.96 9.31 6.71
N LEU A 154 -10.07 9.88 7.51
CA LEU A 154 -9.03 9.11 8.21
C LEU A 154 -9.66 8.12 9.22
N VAL A 155 -10.69 8.53 9.95
CA VAL A 155 -11.44 7.65 10.87
C VAL A 155 -12.13 6.51 10.10
N LEU A 156 -12.74 6.79 8.96
CA LEU A 156 -13.33 5.74 8.11
C LEU A 156 -12.28 4.77 7.59
N ILE A 157 -11.10 5.26 7.19
CA ILE A 157 -9.96 4.43 6.79
C ILE A 157 -9.50 3.55 7.96
N LEU A 158 -9.41 4.10 9.18
CA LEU A 158 -9.07 3.34 10.39
C LEU A 158 -10.04 2.21 10.66
N VAL A 159 -11.34 2.47 10.57
CA VAL A 159 -12.37 1.42 10.68
C VAL A 159 -12.17 0.36 9.60
N GLY A 160 -11.86 0.76 8.37
CA GLY A 160 -11.51 -0.16 7.28
C GLY A 160 -10.28 -1.03 7.59
N MET A 161 -9.22 -0.45 8.15
CA MET A 161 -7.99 -1.16 8.55
C MET A 161 -8.26 -2.28 9.58
N CYS A 162 -9.30 -2.17 10.40
CA CYS A 162 -9.71 -3.24 11.31
C CYS A 162 -10.30 -4.48 10.59
N THR A 163 -10.71 -4.35 9.32
CA THR A 163 -11.40 -5.42 8.57
C THR A 163 -10.48 -6.30 7.73
N GLN A 164 -9.37 -5.75 7.23
CA GLN A 164 -8.44 -6.44 6.32
C GLN A 164 -7.00 -5.94 6.52
N GLU A 165 -6.05 -6.88 6.56
CA GLU A 165 -4.62 -6.54 6.58
C GLU A 165 -4.26 -5.68 5.37
N ARG A 166 -3.55 -4.57 5.56
CA ARG A 166 -3.19 -3.62 4.48
C ARG A 166 -4.37 -2.99 3.72
N PHE A 167 -5.54 -2.84 4.35
CA PHE A 167 -6.76 -2.26 3.76
C PHE A 167 -6.50 -1.02 2.90
N PHE A 168 -5.84 0.01 3.45
CA PHE A 168 -5.57 1.26 2.73
C PHE A 168 -4.70 1.05 1.49
N CYS A 169 -3.57 0.34 1.62
CA CYS A 169 -2.65 0.06 0.52
C CYS A 169 -3.26 -0.78 -0.60
N GLN A 170 -4.29 -1.57 -0.28
CA GLN A 170 -5.00 -2.41 -1.25
C GLN A 170 -6.14 -1.69 -1.94
N PHE A 171 -6.91 -0.86 -1.24
CA PHE A 171 -8.21 -0.40 -1.72
C PHE A 171 -8.32 1.11 -1.95
N LEU A 172 -7.54 1.93 -1.26
CA LEU A 172 -7.73 3.40 -1.25
C LEU A 172 -6.49 4.20 -1.61
N CYS A 173 -5.30 3.59 -1.56
CA CYS A 173 -4.05 4.31 -1.72
C CYS A 173 -3.77 4.68 -3.19
N PRO A 174 -3.76 5.98 -3.57
CA PRO A 174 -3.50 6.39 -4.95
C PRO A 174 -2.06 6.11 -5.38
N MET A 175 -1.06 6.32 -4.49
CA MET A 175 0.32 5.90 -4.75
C MET A 175 0.43 4.38 -4.93
N GLY A 176 -0.35 3.61 -4.18
CA GLY A 176 -0.41 2.15 -4.33
C GLY A 176 -1.04 1.70 -5.66
N ALA A 177 -1.85 2.56 -6.29
CA ALA A 177 -2.34 2.37 -7.64
C ALA A 177 -1.24 2.70 -8.67
N VAL A 178 -0.56 3.84 -8.51
CA VAL A 178 0.58 4.21 -9.37
C VAL A 178 1.65 3.12 -9.36
N PHE A 179 2.08 2.68 -8.18
CA PHE A 179 3.09 1.62 -8.05
C PHE A 179 2.64 0.26 -8.59
N ALA A 180 1.34 -0.01 -8.65
CA ALA A 180 0.81 -1.25 -9.22
C ALA A 180 0.75 -1.21 -10.77
N LEU A 181 0.73 -0.01 -11.37
CA LEU A 181 0.76 0.20 -12.81
C LEU A 181 2.18 0.28 -13.38
N MET A 182 3.19 0.49 -12.53
CA MET A 182 4.58 0.54 -12.97
C MET A 182 5.03 -0.82 -13.52
N PRO A 183 5.93 -0.84 -14.52
CA PRO A 183 6.56 -2.08 -14.97
C PRO A 183 7.49 -2.59 -13.86
N ILE A 184 7.03 -3.62 -13.14
CA ILE A 184 7.82 -4.29 -12.12
C ILE A 184 8.65 -5.37 -12.82
N LEU A 185 9.97 -5.37 -12.61
CA LEU A 185 10.82 -6.42 -13.16
C LEU A 185 10.34 -7.79 -12.66
N PRO A 186 10.22 -8.81 -13.53
CA PRO A 186 9.85 -10.16 -13.11
C PRO A 186 10.78 -10.72 -12.01
N GLY A 187 12.04 -10.27 -12.04
CA GLY A 187 13.05 -10.50 -11.01
C GLY A 187 12.64 -10.08 -9.60
N ALA A 188 11.74 -9.12 -9.43
CA ALA A 188 11.28 -8.61 -8.14
C ALA A 188 10.04 -9.33 -7.59
N LEU A 189 9.39 -10.16 -8.41
CA LEU A 189 8.16 -10.86 -8.06
C LEU A 189 8.45 -12.18 -7.35
N PHE A 190 7.49 -12.61 -6.54
CA PHE A 190 7.57 -13.91 -5.89
C PHE A 190 7.09 -15.03 -6.80
N ARG A 191 7.86 -16.11 -6.83
CA ARG A 191 7.52 -17.33 -7.55
C ARG A 191 7.55 -18.53 -6.62
N ARG A 192 6.55 -19.39 -6.75
CA ARG A 192 6.38 -20.63 -5.99
C ARG A 192 6.84 -21.80 -6.86
N ASN A 193 7.74 -22.62 -6.32
CA ASN A 193 8.02 -23.93 -6.91
C ASN A 193 6.88 -24.89 -6.55
N ARG A 194 5.94 -25.08 -7.49
CA ARG A 194 4.72 -25.86 -7.29
C ARG A 194 4.99 -27.37 -7.20
N GLU A 195 6.02 -27.87 -7.90
CA GLU A 195 6.41 -29.28 -7.92
C GLU A 195 6.85 -29.76 -6.53
N LYS A 196 7.52 -28.89 -5.78
CA LYS A 196 7.96 -29.18 -4.40
C LYS A 196 6.82 -29.02 -3.36
N CYS A 197 5.65 -28.53 -3.76
CA CYS A 197 4.52 -28.32 -2.86
C CYS A 197 3.66 -29.60 -2.72
N PRO A 198 3.09 -29.85 -1.52
CA PRO A 198 2.06 -30.88 -1.37
C PRO A 198 0.86 -30.64 -2.31
N PRO A 199 0.16 -31.70 -2.73
CA PRO A 199 -1.04 -31.56 -3.55
C PRO A 199 -2.07 -30.65 -2.85
N LYS A 200 -2.68 -29.75 -3.63
CA LYS A 200 -3.67 -28.75 -3.16
C LYS A 200 -3.16 -27.74 -2.12
N CYS A 201 -1.84 -27.57 -1.96
CA CYS A 201 -1.29 -26.54 -1.07
C CYS A 201 -1.64 -25.13 -1.56
N GLY A 202 -2.29 -24.34 -0.70
CA GLY A 202 -2.68 -22.94 -0.97
C GLY A 202 -2.32 -21.97 0.16
N LEU A 203 -1.38 -22.35 1.04
CA LEU A 203 -1.05 -21.59 2.24
C LEU A 203 -0.54 -20.18 1.92
N CYS A 204 0.29 -20.04 0.88
CA CYS A 204 0.82 -18.77 0.42
C CYS A 204 -0.30 -17.79 0.02
N LYS A 205 -1.29 -18.27 -0.73
CA LYS A 205 -2.47 -17.50 -1.14
C LYS A 205 -3.34 -17.13 0.06
N LYS A 206 -3.54 -18.06 1.00
CA LYS A 206 -4.31 -17.83 2.24
C LYS A 206 -3.65 -16.79 3.16
N ARG A 207 -2.31 -16.76 3.22
CA ARG A 207 -1.57 -15.79 4.04
C ARG A 207 -1.43 -14.42 3.35
N CYS A 208 -1.44 -14.40 2.01
CA CYS A 208 -1.28 -13.17 1.24
C CYS A 208 -2.42 -12.19 1.55
N PRO A 209 -2.14 -10.97 2.05
CA PRO A 209 -3.18 -10.01 2.40
C PRO A 209 -4.01 -9.58 1.18
N ALA A 210 -3.42 -9.67 -0.02
CA ALA A 210 -4.04 -9.37 -1.31
C ALA A 210 -4.66 -10.60 -2.01
N HIS A 211 -4.64 -11.77 -1.38
CA HIS A 211 -5.17 -13.03 -1.92
C HIS A 211 -4.67 -13.37 -3.34
N LEU A 212 -3.38 -13.14 -3.59
CA LEU A 212 -2.74 -13.40 -4.88
C LEU A 212 -2.24 -14.84 -4.96
N ASP A 213 -2.25 -15.40 -6.18
CA ASP A 213 -1.44 -16.57 -6.48
C ASP A 213 0.00 -16.14 -6.73
N ILE A 214 0.96 -16.87 -6.16
CA ILE A 214 2.36 -16.47 -6.08
C ILE A 214 3.16 -17.20 -7.17
N ASP A 215 2.70 -17.05 -8.41
CA ASP A 215 3.21 -17.81 -9.56
C ASP A 215 3.99 -16.90 -10.54
N GLY A 216 4.64 -15.85 -10.02
CA GLY A 216 5.46 -14.93 -10.81
C GLY A 216 4.64 -13.82 -11.48
N ASP A 217 5.00 -13.48 -12.72
CA ASP A 217 4.32 -12.41 -13.46
C ASP A 217 2.96 -12.88 -13.97
N THR A 218 1.92 -12.20 -13.51
CA THR A 218 0.52 -12.51 -13.77
C THR A 218 -0.25 -11.19 -13.88
N GLY A 219 -1.46 -11.19 -14.43
CA GLY A 219 -2.26 -9.96 -14.55
C GLY A 219 -2.60 -9.24 -13.23
N ARG A 220 -2.24 -9.81 -12.07
CA ARG A 220 -2.39 -9.18 -10.74
C ARG A 220 -1.06 -9.06 -9.98
N SER A 221 0.08 -9.28 -10.64
CA SER A 221 1.42 -9.19 -10.03
C SER A 221 1.68 -7.80 -9.42
N GLY A 222 1.20 -6.73 -10.07
CA GLY A 222 1.24 -5.36 -9.57
C GLY A 222 0.49 -5.13 -8.24
N GLU A 223 -0.44 -6.01 -7.86
CA GLU A 223 -1.09 -5.95 -6.55
C GLU A 223 -0.21 -6.47 -5.40
N CYS A 224 0.90 -7.15 -5.72
CA CYS A 224 1.80 -7.68 -4.71
C CYS A 224 2.48 -6.54 -3.94
N LEU A 225 2.26 -6.50 -2.62
CA LEU A 225 2.89 -5.52 -1.72
C LEU A 225 4.35 -5.86 -1.37
N CYS A 226 4.90 -6.92 -1.95
CA CYS A 226 6.23 -7.45 -1.64
C CYS A 226 6.52 -7.60 -0.13
N CYS A 227 5.52 -7.96 0.68
CA CYS A 227 5.62 -7.96 2.16
C CYS A 227 6.22 -9.25 2.77
N HIS A 228 6.64 -10.20 1.93
CA HIS A 228 7.19 -11.51 2.28
C HIS A 228 6.33 -12.40 3.20
N ALA A 229 5.06 -12.05 3.45
CA ALA A 229 4.19 -12.84 4.32
C ALA A 229 3.98 -14.27 3.79
N CYS A 230 3.88 -14.43 2.47
CA CYS A 230 3.79 -15.73 1.82
C CYS A 230 5.05 -16.57 2.05
N ALA A 231 6.24 -16.00 1.82
CA ALA A 231 7.53 -16.67 2.02
C ALA A 231 7.73 -17.10 3.48
N ALA A 232 7.43 -16.21 4.43
CA ALA A 232 7.55 -16.49 5.86
C ALA A 232 6.60 -17.61 6.34
N ALA A 233 5.43 -17.74 5.71
CA ALA A 233 4.47 -18.78 6.08
C ALA A 233 4.73 -20.14 5.43
N CYS A 234 5.65 -20.25 4.46
CA CYS A 234 5.91 -21.51 3.76
C CYS A 234 6.87 -22.40 4.56
N PRO A 235 6.41 -23.54 5.13
CA PRO A 235 7.28 -24.41 5.93
C PRO A 235 8.37 -25.10 5.09
N ARG A 236 8.11 -25.32 3.79
CA ARG A 236 9.06 -25.94 2.84
C ARG A 236 9.99 -24.94 2.17
N LYS A 237 9.86 -23.63 2.45
CA LYS A 237 10.66 -22.56 1.81
C LYS A 237 10.63 -22.60 0.27
N ASN A 238 9.48 -22.96 -0.32
CA ASN A 238 9.32 -23.08 -1.77
C ASN A 238 9.06 -21.75 -2.50
N ILE A 239 9.16 -20.61 -1.81
CA ILE A 239 8.88 -19.28 -2.37
C ILE A 239 10.19 -18.52 -2.45
N HIS A 240 10.52 -18.06 -3.64
CA HIS A 240 11.72 -17.28 -3.94
C HIS A 240 11.34 -16.03 -4.73
N ILE A 241 12.26 -15.07 -4.76
CA ILE A 241 12.15 -13.88 -5.61
C ILE A 241 12.84 -14.20 -6.94
N GLY A 242 12.24 -13.77 -8.04
CA GLY A 242 12.83 -13.85 -9.37
C GLY A 242 12.44 -15.08 -10.19
N THR A 243 13.14 -15.27 -11.31
CA THR A 243 12.90 -16.37 -12.23
C THR A 243 13.49 -17.66 -11.68
N ILE A 244 12.75 -18.77 -11.78
CA ILE A 244 13.32 -20.11 -11.64
C ILE A 244 14.31 -20.23 -12.79
N GLU A 245 15.61 -20.22 -12.52
CA GLU A 245 16.58 -20.80 -13.44
C GLU A 245 16.21 -22.27 -13.56
N GLU A 246 15.73 -22.68 -14.73
CA GLU A 246 15.67 -24.09 -15.09
C GLU A 246 17.12 -24.58 -15.13
N LYS A 247 17.52 -25.30 -14.08
CA LYS A 247 18.73 -26.12 -14.07
C LYS A 247 18.42 -27.49 -14.61
#